data_AF-A0A926HHQ5-F1
#
_entry.id   AF-A0A926HHQ5-F1
#
_cell.length_a   1.000
_cell.length_b   1.000
_cell.length_c   1.000
_cell.angle_alpha   90.00
_cell.angle_beta   90.00
_cell.angle_gamma   90.00
#
_symmetry.space_group_name_H-M   'P 1'
#
loop_
_entity.id
_entity.type
_entity.pdbx_description
1 polymer ?
#
loop_
_entity_poly.entity_id
_entity_poly.type
_entity_poly.pdbx_seq_one_letter_code
_entity_poly.pdbx_strand_id
1 'polypeptide(L)'
;MKLFISYAHDDSSIVLDMIRALEIHEVWIDQRLSVGSAWWAEIERQISASNCLVFFLSPRSWASEYCQKEVEVALRLNKPIAPVMVEEMPIPEQLSAYQVISLVKDNQAQATVKLLNGLFEIERAVFNPLKPPKGQAQNPQAEKLSIADLHFATTNPTKKEMYEQILNADLRIASIEVRDIQHVDAGEVALYKAQQAYAVLKKPVFVDHSALAIRAWGGLPGGLTTSFIRPIGLSNICKMLQPFDDHYAEAISIIAFTDGYLLRKFIGVVPGEIPDQPRGDGYSWNNIFIPTGFNKTLGEMSNDEILAISSRRRAIIEFMRFLSSQYDMS
;
A
#
# COMPACT_ATOMS: atom_id res chain seq x y z
N MET A 1 -3.63 1.75 -8.75
CA MET A 1 -4.52 0.89 -9.57
C MET A 1 -5.29 1.71 -10.61
N LYS A 2 -5.86 1.08 -11.65
CA LYS A 2 -6.81 1.72 -12.59
C LYS A 2 -8.22 1.71 -12.00
N LEU A 3 -8.88 2.86 -11.93
CA LEU A 3 -10.25 3.01 -11.41
C LEU A 3 -11.21 3.36 -12.54
N PHE A 4 -12.38 2.73 -12.56
CA PHE A 4 -13.51 3.19 -13.36
C PHE A 4 -14.46 3.94 -12.44
N ILE A 5 -14.81 5.18 -12.78
CA ILE A 5 -15.73 5.99 -12.00
C ILE A 5 -17.08 6.07 -12.70
N SER A 6 -18.13 5.68 -11.98
CA SER A 6 -19.51 5.77 -12.44
C SER A 6 -20.33 6.68 -11.51
N TYR A 7 -21.01 7.68 -12.10
CA TYR A 7 -21.84 8.65 -11.40
C TYR A 7 -22.85 9.31 -12.36
N ALA A 8 -23.91 9.93 -11.83
CA ALA A 8 -24.81 10.73 -12.66
C ALA A 8 -24.20 12.11 -12.95
N HIS A 9 -24.36 12.62 -14.16
CA HIS A 9 -23.77 13.91 -14.57
C HIS A 9 -24.12 15.08 -13.63
N ASP A 10 -25.34 15.08 -13.09
CA ASP A 10 -25.83 16.08 -12.13
C ASP A 10 -25.07 16.05 -10.78
N ASP A 11 -24.38 14.95 -10.47
CA ASP A 11 -23.57 14.79 -9.24
C ASP A 11 -22.11 15.27 -9.44
N SER A 12 -21.79 15.80 -10.63
CA SER A 12 -20.42 16.14 -11.05
C SER A 12 -19.67 17.04 -10.08
N SER A 13 -20.31 18.04 -9.48
CA SER A 13 -19.64 18.98 -8.56
C SER A 13 -19.05 18.28 -7.34
N ILE A 14 -19.83 17.41 -6.69
CA ILE A 14 -19.42 16.66 -5.50
C ILE A 14 -18.41 15.57 -5.87
N VAL A 15 -18.64 14.89 -6.99
CA VAL A 15 -17.82 13.77 -7.45
C VAL A 15 -16.44 14.22 -7.91
N LEU A 16 -16.34 15.33 -8.65
CA LEU A 16 -15.06 15.85 -9.16
C LEU A 16 -14.11 16.26 -8.05
N ASP A 17 -14.62 16.84 -6.95
CA ASP A 17 -13.77 17.19 -5.80
C ASP A 17 -13.17 15.94 -5.13
N MET A 18 -13.92 14.85 -5.05
CA MET A 18 -13.38 13.58 -4.55
C MET A 18 -12.42 12.92 -5.54
N ILE A 19 -12.70 12.99 -6.84
CA ILE A 19 -11.81 12.46 -7.87
C ILE A 19 -10.43 13.10 -7.81
N ARG A 20 -10.33 14.41 -7.52
CA ARG A 20 -9.02 15.07 -7.32
C ARG A 20 -8.20 14.38 -6.22
N ALA A 21 -8.85 13.96 -5.14
CA ALA A 21 -8.18 13.23 -4.06
C ALA A 21 -7.79 11.78 -4.46
N LEU A 22 -8.34 11.25 -5.56
CA LEU A 22 -8.03 9.94 -6.13
C LEU A 22 -6.96 10.01 -7.24
N GLU A 23 -6.37 11.18 -7.53
CA GLU A 23 -5.33 11.36 -8.57
C GLU A 23 -4.07 10.50 -8.35
N ILE A 24 -3.91 9.91 -7.17
CA ILE A 24 -2.91 8.87 -6.89
C ILE A 24 -3.14 7.57 -7.71
N HIS A 25 -4.29 7.45 -8.38
CA HIS A 25 -4.69 6.31 -9.20
C HIS A 25 -4.89 6.73 -10.66
N GLU A 26 -4.82 5.77 -11.59
CA GLU A 26 -5.18 6.03 -12.98
C GLU A 26 -6.72 5.99 -13.09
N VAL A 27 -7.35 7.15 -13.17
CA VAL A 27 -8.81 7.28 -13.14
C VAL A 27 -9.37 7.38 -14.55
N TRP A 28 -10.34 6.53 -14.87
CA TRP A 28 -11.16 6.62 -16.07
C TRP A 28 -12.58 7.09 -15.71
N ILE A 29 -13.07 8.08 -16.46
CA ILE A 29 -14.40 8.67 -16.31
C ILE A 29 -15.00 8.81 -17.70
N ASP A 30 -16.29 8.52 -17.82
CA ASP A 30 -17.02 8.88 -19.03
C ASP A 30 -17.28 10.39 -19.10
N GLN A 31 -16.72 11.05 -20.12
CA GLN A 31 -16.86 12.48 -20.36
C GLN A 31 -17.69 12.83 -21.61
N ARG A 32 -18.26 11.87 -22.37
CA ARG A 32 -18.94 12.19 -23.65
C ARG A 32 -20.11 11.24 -23.99
N LEU A 33 -21.33 11.70 -23.71
CA LEU A 33 -22.58 11.07 -24.16
C LEU A 33 -22.84 11.37 -25.66
N SER A 34 -22.51 10.43 -26.55
CA SER A 34 -23.04 10.42 -27.93
C SER A 34 -23.27 8.98 -28.41
N VAL A 35 -24.48 8.74 -28.93
CA VAL A 35 -25.13 7.41 -29.08
C VAL A 35 -24.50 6.56 -30.19
N GLY A 36 -24.20 5.29 -29.90
CA GLY A 36 -23.84 4.27 -30.90
C GLY A 36 -23.34 2.95 -30.28
N SER A 37 -23.66 1.81 -30.88
CA SER A 37 -23.33 0.46 -30.40
C SER A 37 -21.82 0.16 -30.29
N ALA A 38 -20.97 0.89 -31.00
CA ALA A 38 -19.51 0.78 -30.89
C ALA A 38 -18.96 1.32 -29.55
N TRP A 39 -19.71 2.18 -28.85
CA TRP A 39 -19.26 2.85 -27.64
C TRP A 39 -19.52 2.03 -26.37
N TRP A 40 -20.60 1.23 -26.32
CA TRP A 40 -20.83 0.32 -25.19
C TRP A 40 -19.72 -0.73 -25.07
N ALA A 41 -19.23 -1.24 -26.20
CA ALA A 41 -18.09 -2.15 -26.23
C ALA A 41 -16.81 -1.50 -25.64
N GLU A 42 -16.65 -0.18 -25.78
CA GLU A 42 -15.56 0.57 -25.16
C GLU A 42 -15.75 0.69 -23.66
N ILE A 43 -16.95 0.98 -23.16
CA ILE A 43 -17.23 0.98 -21.72
C ILE A 43 -16.92 -0.39 -21.11
N GLU A 44 -17.44 -1.48 -21.70
CA GLU A 44 -17.16 -2.83 -21.19
C GLU A 44 -15.65 -3.12 -21.21
N ARG A 45 -14.93 -2.67 -22.25
CA ARG A 45 -13.47 -2.77 -22.32
C ARG A 45 -12.79 -2.01 -21.19
N GLN A 46 -13.24 -0.79 -20.87
CA GLN A 46 -12.67 0.04 -19.81
C GLN A 46 -12.97 -0.51 -18.41
N ILE A 47 -14.19 -1.02 -18.17
CA ILE A 47 -14.52 -1.73 -16.92
C ILE A 47 -13.68 -3.01 -16.79
N SER A 48 -13.49 -3.73 -17.90
CA SER A 48 -12.64 -4.93 -17.91
C SER A 48 -11.15 -4.58 -17.64
N ALA A 49 -10.66 -3.47 -18.18
CA ALA A 49 -9.29 -3.00 -17.97
C ALA A 49 -9.06 -2.36 -16.59
N SER A 50 -10.11 -1.87 -15.92
CA SER A 50 -10.01 -1.29 -14.59
C SER A 50 -9.86 -2.36 -13.51
N ASN A 51 -9.30 -1.98 -12.36
CA ASN A 51 -9.11 -2.86 -11.22
C ASN A 51 -10.26 -2.78 -10.22
N CYS A 52 -11.01 -1.68 -10.21
CA CYS A 52 -12.15 -1.44 -9.33
C CYS A 52 -13.13 -0.46 -9.98
N LEU A 53 -14.42 -0.67 -9.75
CA LEU A 53 -15.49 0.28 -10.04
C LEU A 53 -15.78 1.12 -8.79
N VAL A 54 -15.58 2.43 -8.85
CA VAL A 54 -16.09 3.35 -7.82
C VAL A 54 -17.43 3.87 -8.30
N PHE A 55 -18.49 3.53 -7.56
CA PHE A 55 -19.85 3.89 -7.93
C PHE A 55 -20.40 4.93 -6.97
N PHE A 56 -20.60 6.15 -7.46
CA PHE A 56 -21.23 7.21 -6.67
C PHE A 56 -22.75 7.04 -6.73
N LEU A 57 -23.31 6.63 -5.60
CA LEU A 57 -24.70 6.21 -5.44
C LEU A 57 -25.58 7.42 -5.07
N SER A 58 -26.59 7.68 -5.91
CA SER A 58 -27.65 8.67 -5.72
C SER A 58 -28.94 8.17 -6.40
N PRO A 59 -30.11 8.75 -6.08
CA PRO A 59 -31.35 8.43 -6.81
C PRO A 59 -31.21 8.62 -8.33
N ARG A 60 -30.42 9.61 -8.75
CA ARG A 60 -30.15 9.92 -10.17
C ARG A 60 -29.23 8.87 -10.81
N SER A 61 -28.14 8.50 -10.15
CA SER A 61 -27.21 7.48 -10.69
C SER A 61 -27.87 6.11 -10.73
N TRP A 62 -28.73 5.77 -9.77
CA TRP A 62 -29.48 4.52 -9.80
C TRP A 62 -30.62 4.52 -10.81
N ALA A 63 -31.22 5.67 -11.16
CA ALA A 63 -32.23 5.74 -12.22
C ALA A 63 -31.63 5.71 -13.65
N SER A 64 -30.32 5.92 -13.79
CA SER A 64 -29.63 5.92 -15.07
C SER A 64 -29.40 4.49 -15.58
N GLU A 65 -29.92 4.19 -16.77
CA GLU A 65 -29.72 2.89 -17.43
C GLU A 65 -28.24 2.59 -17.67
N TYR A 66 -27.42 3.62 -17.96
CA TYR A 66 -25.98 3.45 -18.16
C TYR A 66 -25.26 3.04 -16.88
N CYS A 67 -25.49 3.77 -15.78
CA CYS A 67 -24.88 3.48 -14.48
C CYS A 67 -25.27 2.08 -13.98
N GLN A 68 -26.55 1.69 -14.13
CA GLN A 68 -26.99 0.34 -13.80
C GLN A 68 -26.25 -0.72 -14.61
N LYS A 69 -26.14 -0.54 -15.93
CA LYS A 69 -25.40 -1.47 -16.79
C LYS A 69 -23.92 -1.54 -16.45
N GLU A 70 -23.27 -0.44 -16.07
CA GLU A 70 -21.87 -0.44 -15.63
C GLU A 70 -21.67 -1.28 -14.35
N VAL A 71 -22.57 -1.13 -13.38
CA VAL A 71 -22.60 -1.96 -12.16
C VAL A 71 -22.84 -3.43 -12.52
N GLU A 72 -23.79 -3.74 -13.40
CA GLU A 72 -24.05 -5.10 -13.86
C GLU A 72 -22.83 -5.73 -14.55
N VAL A 73 -22.13 -4.97 -15.40
CA VAL A 73 -20.89 -5.42 -16.05
C VAL A 73 -19.82 -5.70 -15.01
N ALA A 74 -19.63 -4.80 -14.03
CA ALA A 74 -18.66 -5.00 -12.96
C ALA A 74 -18.97 -6.24 -12.12
N LEU A 75 -20.23 -6.45 -11.74
CA LEU A 75 -20.69 -7.65 -11.03
C LEU A 75 -20.46 -8.92 -11.86
N ARG A 76 -20.82 -8.91 -13.15
CA ARG A 76 -20.62 -10.02 -14.09
C ARG A 76 -19.14 -10.39 -14.25
N LEU A 77 -18.26 -9.40 -14.26
CA LEU A 77 -16.81 -9.59 -14.35
C LEU A 77 -16.15 -9.87 -12.99
N ASN A 78 -16.94 -9.97 -11.91
CA ASN A 78 -16.47 -10.12 -10.53
C ASN A 78 -15.42 -9.05 -10.15
N LYS A 79 -15.64 -7.81 -10.62
CA LYS A 79 -14.83 -6.65 -10.30
C LYS A 79 -15.19 -6.16 -8.89
N PRO A 80 -14.20 -5.76 -8.08
CA PRO A 80 -14.48 -5.03 -6.85
C PRO A 80 -15.28 -3.76 -7.14
N ILE A 81 -16.25 -3.46 -6.26
CA ILE A 81 -17.09 -2.26 -6.34
C ILE A 81 -16.96 -1.50 -5.02
N ALA A 82 -16.64 -0.21 -5.10
CA ALA A 82 -16.59 0.71 -3.98
C ALA A 82 -17.77 1.70 -4.08
N PRO A 83 -18.92 1.40 -3.44
CA PRO A 83 -20.08 2.29 -3.45
C PRO A 83 -19.90 3.49 -2.51
N VAL A 84 -20.15 4.68 -3.02
CA VAL A 84 -20.04 5.97 -2.31
C VAL A 84 -21.37 6.71 -2.41
N MET A 85 -22.15 6.75 -1.34
CA MET A 85 -23.45 7.42 -1.29
C MET A 85 -23.26 8.93 -1.19
N VAL A 86 -23.64 9.66 -2.25
CA VAL A 86 -23.59 11.13 -2.34
C VAL A 86 -24.91 11.78 -1.94
N GLU A 87 -26.03 11.05 -2.06
CA GLU A 87 -27.37 11.49 -1.68
C GLU A 87 -28.10 10.33 -1.00
N GLU A 88 -28.93 10.63 0.01
CA GLU A 88 -29.56 9.59 0.83
C GLU A 88 -30.57 8.78 0.04
N MET A 89 -30.38 7.46 0.01
CA MET A 89 -31.31 6.53 -0.62
C MET A 89 -31.21 5.13 0.00
N PRO A 90 -32.23 4.28 -0.16
CA PRO A 90 -32.12 2.86 0.16
C PRO A 90 -31.00 2.20 -0.67
N ILE A 91 -30.17 1.37 -0.03
CA ILE A 91 -29.10 0.64 -0.72
C ILE A 91 -29.75 -0.42 -1.61
N PRO A 92 -29.47 -0.44 -2.93
CA PRO A 92 -30.00 -1.45 -3.83
C PRO A 92 -29.55 -2.87 -3.45
N GLU A 93 -30.38 -3.87 -3.73
CA GLU A 93 -30.11 -5.28 -3.38
C GLU A 93 -28.76 -5.76 -3.94
N GLN A 94 -28.43 -5.35 -5.16
CA GLN A 94 -27.18 -5.66 -5.86
C GLN A 94 -25.93 -5.15 -5.12
N LEU A 95 -26.08 -4.12 -4.29
CA LEU A 95 -24.99 -3.49 -3.54
C LEU A 95 -25.06 -3.79 -2.04
N SER A 96 -26.06 -4.57 -1.59
CA SER A 96 -26.31 -4.83 -0.16
C SER A 96 -25.17 -5.61 0.52
N ALA A 97 -24.40 -6.38 -0.25
CA ALA A 97 -23.22 -7.11 0.22
C ALA A 97 -21.96 -6.23 0.36
N TYR A 98 -21.98 -4.97 -0.09
CA TYR A 98 -20.83 -4.08 -0.09
C TYR A 98 -20.92 -3.05 1.03
N GLN A 99 -19.78 -2.71 1.62
CA GLN A 99 -19.71 -1.61 2.58
C GLN A 99 -19.83 -0.26 1.83
N VAL A 100 -20.86 0.52 2.16
CA VAL A 100 -21.13 1.82 1.53
C VAL A 100 -20.47 2.94 2.33
N ILE A 101 -19.70 3.79 1.65
CA ILE A 101 -19.13 5.02 2.20
C ILE A 101 -20.18 6.12 2.04
N SER A 102 -20.45 6.94 3.06
CA SER A 102 -21.53 7.93 3.02
C SER A 102 -21.02 9.35 3.16
N LEU A 103 -21.15 10.15 2.10
CA LEU A 103 -20.92 11.60 2.13
C LEU A 103 -22.06 12.39 2.76
N VAL A 104 -23.22 11.75 2.94
CA VAL A 104 -24.37 12.36 3.62
C VAL A 104 -24.17 12.37 5.12
N LYS A 105 -23.56 11.30 5.67
CA LYS A 105 -23.34 11.14 7.11
C LYS A 105 -21.97 11.66 7.56
N ASP A 106 -20.95 11.53 6.70
CA ASP A 106 -19.60 11.99 6.98
C ASP A 106 -19.33 13.31 6.26
N ASN A 107 -18.46 14.17 6.82
CA ASN A 107 -17.96 15.29 6.03
C ASN A 107 -17.05 14.78 4.89
N GLN A 108 -16.87 15.61 3.87
CA GLN A 108 -16.15 15.24 2.65
C GLN A 108 -14.73 14.71 2.91
N ALA A 109 -13.99 15.28 3.87
CA ALA A 109 -12.65 14.81 4.22
C ALA A 109 -12.69 13.39 4.83
N GLN A 110 -13.63 13.13 5.75
CA GLN A 110 -13.80 11.82 6.37
C GLN A 110 -14.22 10.75 5.36
N ALA A 111 -15.17 11.07 4.48
CA ALA A 111 -15.61 10.18 3.41
C ALA A 111 -14.46 9.87 2.43
N THR A 112 -13.65 10.87 2.09
CA THR A 112 -12.47 10.71 1.22
C THR A 112 -11.44 9.77 1.85
N VAL A 113 -11.14 9.93 3.16
CA VAL A 113 -10.23 9.02 3.88
C VAL A 113 -10.79 7.59 3.91
N LYS A 114 -12.09 7.40 4.17
CA LYS A 114 -12.72 6.08 4.13
C LYS A 114 -12.64 5.45 2.74
N LEU A 115 -12.84 6.22 1.68
CA LEU A 115 -12.71 5.76 0.30
C LEU A 115 -11.27 5.36 -0.03
N LEU A 116 -10.28 6.18 0.31
CA LEU A 116 -8.86 5.85 0.10
C LEU A 116 -8.45 4.57 0.83
N ASN A 117 -8.91 4.38 2.08
CA ASN A 117 -8.67 3.16 2.83
C ASN A 117 -9.36 1.94 2.20
N GLY A 118 -10.60 2.09 1.73
CA GLY A 118 -11.33 1.02 1.05
C GLY A 118 -10.66 0.62 -0.27
N LEU A 119 -10.24 1.61 -1.07
CA LEU A 119 -9.51 1.40 -2.31
C LEU A 119 -8.16 0.75 -2.08
N PHE A 120 -7.46 1.09 -1.00
CA PHE A 120 -6.23 0.41 -0.61
C PHE A 120 -6.45 -1.08 -0.31
N GLU A 121 -7.54 -1.44 0.38
CA GLU A 121 -7.89 -2.85 0.61
C GLU A 121 -8.24 -3.60 -0.67
N ILE A 122 -8.91 -2.92 -1.60
CA ILE A 122 -9.23 -3.48 -2.92
C ILE A 122 -7.96 -3.64 -3.76
N GLU A 123 -7.10 -2.63 -3.80
CA GLU A 123 -5.80 -2.68 -4.48
C GLU A 123 -5.00 -3.87 -3.97
N ARG A 124 -4.99 -4.07 -2.65
CA ARG A 124 -4.39 -5.24 -2.02
C ARG A 124 -5.01 -6.56 -2.47
N ALA A 125 -6.33 -6.66 -2.58
CA ALA A 125 -7.00 -7.88 -3.04
C ALA A 125 -6.77 -8.17 -4.53
N VAL A 126 -6.68 -7.13 -5.36
CA VAL A 126 -6.54 -7.22 -6.83
C VAL A 126 -5.08 -7.43 -7.25
N PHE A 127 -4.14 -6.75 -6.60
CA PHE A 127 -2.71 -6.82 -6.89
C PHE A 127 -1.94 -7.77 -5.98
N ASN A 128 -2.63 -8.61 -5.20
CA ASN A 128 -1.99 -9.64 -4.39
C ASN A 128 -1.19 -10.60 -5.30
N PRO A 129 0.16 -10.58 -5.29
CA PRO A 129 0.96 -11.54 -6.04
C PRO A 129 0.87 -12.94 -5.41
N LEU A 130 0.16 -13.08 -4.29
CA LEU A 130 -0.02 -14.32 -3.55
C LEU A 130 -1.49 -14.51 -3.18
N LYS A 131 -2.30 -14.99 -4.13
CA LYS A 131 -3.23 -16.05 -3.72
C LYS A 131 -2.36 -17.10 -3.02
N PRO A 132 -2.62 -17.48 -1.75
CA PRO A 132 -1.91 -18.62 -1.19
C PRO A 132 -2.05 -19.75 -2.23
N PRO A 133 -0.97 -20.48 -2.57
CA PRO A 133 -1.10 -21.60 -3.47
C PRO A 133 -2.24 -22.45 -2.92
N LYS A 134 -3.27 -22.70 -3.73
CA LYS A 134 -4.29 -23.67 -3.34
C LYS A 134 -3.52 -24.97 -3.08
N GLY A 135 -3.42 -25.36 -1.81
CA GLY A 135 -2.65 -26.52 -1.38
C GLY A 135 -1.24 -26.25 -0.83
N GLN A 136 -1.00 -25.19 -0.04
CA GLN A 136 0.04 -25.31 0.98
C GLN A 136 -0.53 -26.08 2.17
N ALA A 137 0.09 -27.21 2.50
CA ALA A 137 -0.25 -28.02 3.66
C ALA A 137 -0.27 -27.13 4.91
N GLN A 138 -1.32 -27.25 5.72
CA GLN A 138 -1.32 -26.73 7.09
C GLN A 138 -0.05 -27.26 7.78
N ASN A 139 0.73 -26.38 8.41
CA ASN A 139 1.91 -26.81 9.14
C ASN A 139 1.45 -27.74 10.28
N PRO A 140 1.80 -29.04 10.27
CA PRO A 140 1.32 -30.00 11.29
C PRO A 140 1.87 -29.69 12.69
N GLN A 141 2.79 -28.73 12.83
CA GLN A 141 3.32 -28.19 14.09
C GLN A 141 2.93 -26.71 14.32
N ALA A 142 1.81 -26.21 13.78
CA ALA A 142 1.33 -24.87 14.12
C ALA A 142 0.96 -24.78 15.61
N GLU A 143 1.97 -24.57 16.46
CA GLU A 143 1.78 -24.10 17.82
C GLU A 143 1.12 -22.71 17.75
N LYS A 144 0.26 -22.44 18.73
CA LYS A 144 -0.36 -21.14 18.92
C LYS A 144 0.72 -20.09 19.17
N LEU A 145 1.16 -19.40 18.12
CA LEU A 145 2.20 -18.40 18.23
C LEU A 145 1.61 -17.07 18.67
N SER A 146 1.85 -16.69 19.92
CA SER A 146 1.47 -15.36 20.40
C SER A 146 2.44 -14.29 19.88
N ILE A 147 2.00 -13.03 19.81
CA ILE A 147 2.90 -11.89 19.52
C ILE A 147 4.08 -11.86 20.50
N ALA A 148 3.85 -12.23 21.76
CA ALA A 148 4.88 -12.25 22.77
C ALA A 148 6.00 -13.25 22.43
N ASP A 149 5.73 -14.28 21.63
CA ASP A 149 6.73 -15.28 21.22
C ASP A 149 7.51 -14.90 19.96
N LEU A 150 7.12 -13.81 19.28
CA LEU A 150 7.85 -13.25 18.16
C LEU A 150 9.05 -12.44 18.64
N HIS A 151 10.21 -12.77 18.08
CA HIS A 151 11.43 -12.04 18.35
C HIS A 151 11.73 -11.08 17.21
N PHE A 152 11.90 -9.79 17.52
CA PHE A 152 12.36 -8.81 16.55
C PHE A 152 13.89 -8.74 16.60
N ALA A 153 14.56 -9.23 15.55
CA ALA A 153 16.00 -9.16 15.41
C ALA A 153 16.40 -7.79 14.84
N THR A 154 16.71 -6.85 15.74
CA THR A 154 17.16 -5.49 15.42
C THR A 154 18.12 -4.96 16.49
N THR A 155 19.09 -4.17 16.07
CA THR A 155 19.95 -3.35 16.94
C THR A 155 19.60 -1.86 16.88
N ASN A 156 18.60 -1.49 16.08
CA ASN A 156 18.16 -0.10 15.90
C ASN A 156 17.01 0.23 16.89
N PRO A 157 17.24 1.08 17.90
CA PRO A 157 16.22 1.42 18.91
C PRO A 157 15.04 2.19 18.31
N THR A 158 15.29 3.08 17.34
CA THR A 158 14.23 3.83 16.65
C THR A 158 13.28 2.91 15.89
N LYS A 159 13.78 1.80 15.31
CA LYS A 159 12.90 0.79 14.70
C LYS A 159 12.06 0.08 15.75
N LYS A 160 12.62 -0.27 16.90
CA LYS A 160 11.88 -0.89 18.00
C LYS A 160 10.69 0.00 18.40
N GLU A 161 10.95 1.26 18.73
CA GLU A 161 9.94 2.22 19.16
C GLU A 161 8.80 2.36 18.14
N MET A 162 9.14 2.48 16.85
CA MET A 162 8.13 2.51 15.78
C MET A 162 7.26 1.26 15.74
N TYR A 163 7.86 0.06 15.88
CA TYR A 163 7.09 -1.18 15.84
C TYR A 163 6.18 -1.30 17.06
N GLU A 164 6.67 -0.98 18.26
CA GLU A 164 5.87 -1.03 19.49
C GLU A 164 4.71 -0.03 19.44
N GLN A 165 4.95 1.17 18.88
CA GLN A 165 3.89 2.16 18.63
C GLN A 165 2.85 1.67 17.62
N ILE A 166 3.29 1.11 16.49
CA ILE A 166 2.36 0.66 15.43
C ILE A 166 1.55 -0.56 15.89
N LEU A 167 2.17 -1.48 16.61
CA LEU A 167 1.54 -2.71 17.10
C LEU A 167 0.76 -2.51 18.40
N ASN A 168 1.03 -1.41 19.11
CA ASN A 168 0.54 -1.17 20.47
C ASN A 168 0.83 -2.36 21.40
N ALA A 169 2.05 -2.90 21.31
CA ALA A 169 2.50 -4.09 22.04
C ALA A 169 4.02 -4.07 22.24
N ASP A 170 4.47 -4.60 23.37
CA ASP A 170 5.90 -4.76 23.65
C ASP A 170 6.48 -5.93 22.84
N LEU A 171 7.58 -5.68 22.12
CA LEU A 171 8.24 -6.70 21.33
C LEU A 171 9.45 -7.29 22.05
N ARG A 172 9.61 -8.62 21.99
CA ARG A 172 10.85 -9.27 22.44
C ARG A 172 11.97 -8.94 21.46
N ILE A 173 12.94 -8.14 21.91
CA ILE A 173 14.10 -7.80 21.10
C ILE A 173 15.14 -8.91 21.21
N ALA A 174 15.56 -9.42 20.07
CA ALA A 174 16.74 -10.24 19.95
C ALA A 174 17.87 -9.36 19.38
N SER A 175 18.76 -8.89 20.26
CA SER A 175 19.93 -8.11 19.84
C SER A 175 20.96 -9.04 19.18
N ILE A 176 20.67 -9.42 17.93
CA ILE A 176 21.49 -10.30 17.11
C ILE A 176 22.09 -9.44 16.01
N GLU A 177 23.42 -9.47 15.91
CA GLU A 177 24.11 -8.85 14.79
C GLU A 177 23.88 -9.68 13.53
N VAL A 178 23.02 -9.19 12.63
CA VAL A 178 22.77 -9.78 11.32
C VAL A 178 23.46 -8.94 10.25
N ARG A 179 24.17 -9.59 9.34
CA ARG A 179 24.90 -8.89 8.26
C ARG A 179 24.04 -8.73 7.03
N ASP A 180 24.12 -7.57 6.40
CA ASP A 180 23.55 -7.31 5.08
C ASP A 180 24.41 -8.01 4.03
N ILE A 181 23.80 -8.86 3.20
CA ILE A 181 24.43 -9.26 1.94
C ILE A 181 24.42 -8.10 0.96
N GLN A 182 25.38 -8.08 0.04
CA GLN A 182 25.39 -7.09 -1.04
C GLN A 182 24.49 -7.58 -2.17
N HIS A 183 23.22 -7.21 -2.12
CA HIS A 183 22.25 -7.55 -3.15
C HIS A 183 21.32 -6.36 -3.46
N VAL A 184 20.98 -6.17 -4.74
CA VAL A 184 20.13 -5.06 -5.20
C VAL A 184 18.66 -5.27 -4.86
N ASP A 185 18.20 -6.51 -4.81
CA ASP A 185 16.86 -6.85 -4.30
C ASP A 185 16.88 -6.81 -2.76
N ALA A 186 16.18 -5.83 -2.20
CA ALA A 186 16.04 -5.61 -0.76
C ALA A 186 15.28 -6.75 -0.05
N GLY A 187 14.43 -7.48 -0.77
CA GLY A 187 13.77 -8.68 -0.27
C GLY A 187 14.76 -9.81 0.01
N GLU A 188 15.72 -10.05 -0.86
CA GLU A 188 16.75 -11.07 -0.65
C GLU A 188 17.66 -10.71 0.54
N VAL A 189 17.99 -9.43 0.71
CA VAL A 189 18.72 -8.94 1.90
C VAL A 189 17.94 -9.24 3.18
N ALA A 190 16.63 -8.95 3.20
CA ALA A 190 15.78 -9.20 4.35
C ALA A 190 15.63 -10.70 4.67
N LEU A 191 15.41 -11.55 3.66
CA LEU A 191 15.30 -13.00 3.84
C LEU A 191 16.58 -13.60 4.42
N TYR A 192 17.74 -13.20 3.89
CA TYR A 192 19.03 -13.66 4.38
C TYR A 192 19.29 -13.23 5.83
N LYS A 193 18.85 -12.03 6.22
CA LYS A 193 18.89 -11.57 7.62
C LYS A 193 18.02 -12.42 8.54
N ALA A 194 16.79 -12.74 8.13
CA ALA A 194 15.89 -13.58 8.92
C ALA A 194 16.49 -14.97 9.15
N GLN A 195 17.09 -15.56 8.11
CA GLN A 195 17.79 -16.85 8.21
C GLN A 195 18.98 -16.79 9.17
N GLN A 196 19.83 -15.74 9.10
CA GLN A 196 20.92 -15.55 10.05
C GLN A 196 20.42 -15.41 11.49
N ALA A 197 19.38 -14.61 11.70
CA ALA A 197 18.79 -14.42 13.02
C ALA A 197 18.26 -15.75 13.59
N TYR A 198 17.56 -16.53 12.76
CA TYR A 198 17.03 -17.84 13.16
C TYR A 198 18.14 -18.86 13.43
N ALA A 199 19.22 -18.84 12.66
CA ALA A 199 20.36 -19.74 12.86
C ALA A 199 20.97 -19.61 14.26
N VAL A 200 20.95 -18.40 14.84
CA VAL A 200 21.41 -18.12 16.20
C VAL A 200 20.30 -18.38 17.24
N LEU A 201 19.10 -17.84 17.00
CA LEU A 201 18.04 -17.81 18.01
C LEU A 201 17.28 -19.13 18.15
N LYS A 202 17.09 -19.86 17.04
CA LYS A 202 16.27 -21.08 16.95
C LYS A 202 14.84 -20.91 17.49
N LYS A 203 14.29 -19.71 17.34
CA LYS A 203 12.90 -19.35 17.69
C LYS A 203 12.29 -18.48 16.58
N PRO A 204 10.96 -18.39 16.48
CA PRO A 204 10.28 -17.50 15.55
C PRO A 204 10.81 -16.07 15.63
N VAL A 205 11.27 -15.58 14.49
CA VAL A 205 12.00 -14.33 14.40
C VAL A 205 11.64 -13.59 13.13
N PHE A 206 11.60 -12.27 13.24
CA PHE A 206 11.50 -11.40 12.07
C PHE A 206 12.55 -10.29 12.10
N VAL A 207 12.82 -9.74 10.93
CA VAL A 207 13.75 -8.62 10.70
C VAL A 207 13.06 -7.55 9.85
N ASP A 208 13.56 -6.32 9.95
CA ASP A 208 13.10 -5.17 9.15
C ASP A 208 14.26 -4.64 8.30
N HIS A 209 14.04 -4.55 7.00
CA HIS A 209 14.97 -3.92 6.07
C HIS A 209 14.26 -2.81 5.29
N SER A 210 14.95 -1.69 5.08
CA SER A 210 14.42 -0.54 4.35
C SER A 210 15.30 -0.24 3.16
N ALA A 211 14.67 0.12 2.05
CA ALA A 211 15.32 0.43 0.79
C ALA A 211 14.68 1.65 0.13
N LEU A 212 15.48 2.34 -0.67
CA LEU A 212 15.07 3.39 -1.59
C LEU A 212 15.40 2.91 -3.00
N ALA A 213 14.41 2.88 -3.88
CA ALA A 213 14.59 2.50 -5.28
C ALA A 213 14.30 3.70 -6.17
N ILE A 214 15.27 4.12 -6.98
CA ILE A 214 15.13 5.26 -7.90
C ILE A 214 14.98 4.72 -9.32
N ARG A 215 13.90 5.07 -10.00
CA ARG A 215 13.52 4.45 -11.28
C ARG A 215 14.49 4.80 -12.41
N ALA A 216 14.95 6.05 -12.48
CA ALA A 216 15.98 6.46 -13.43
C ALA A 216 17.29 5.68 -13.31
N TRP A 217 17.57 5.09 -12.14
CA TRP A 217 18.76 4.24 -11.91
C TRP A 217 18.44 2.74 -12.01
N GLY A 218 17.31 2.36 -12.60
CA GLY A 218 16.88 0.97 -12.72
C GLY A 218 16.53 0.33 -11.37
N GLY A 219 16.11 1.11 -10.38
CA GLY A 219 15.74 0.65 -9.04
C GLY A 219 16.89 0.66 -8.02
N LEU A 220 18.08 1.10 -8.41
CA LEU A 220 19.17 1.35 -7.46
C LEU A 220 18.86 2.56 -6.54
N PRO A 221 19.41 2.63 -5.32
CA PRO A 221 20.31 1.64 -4.72
C PRO A 221 19.62 0.36 -4.22
N GLY A 222 18.29 0.34 -4.07
CA GLY A 222 17.54 -0.85 -3.66
C GLY A 222 18.05 -1.43 -2.34
N GLY A 223 18.31 -2.74 -2.28
CA GLY A 223 18.86 -3.43 -1.09
C GLY A 223 20.22 -2.90 -0.61
N LEU A 224 20.92 -2.11 -1.42
CA LEU A 224 22.22 -1.49 -1.08
C LEU A 224 22.08 -0.08 -0.50
N THR A 225 20.86 0.36 -0.16
CA THR A 225 20.57 1.76 0.20
C THR A 225 21.54 2.37 1.21
N THR A 226 21.80 1.69 2.33
CA THR A 226 22.68 2.25 3.38
C THR A 226 24.14 2.30 2.95
N SER A 227 24.66 1.24 2.32
CA SER A 227 26.05 1.17 1.84
C SER A 227 26.31 2.09 0.66
N PHE A 228 25.27 2.42 -0.12
CA PHE A 228 25.34 3.33 -1.26
C PHE A 228 25.24 4.80 -0.83
N ILE A 229 24.20 5.16 -0.07
CA ILE A 229 23.91 6.57 0.25
C ILE A 229 24.90 7.14 1.27
N ARG A 230 25.31 6.37 2.29
CA ARG A 230 26.18 6.87 3.36
C ARG A 230 27.50 7.46 2.86
N PRO A 231 28.31 6.78 2.01
CA PRO A 231 29.57 7.35 1.53
C PRO A 231 29.39 8.48 0.52
N ILE A 232 28.29 8.50 -0.24
CA ILE A 232 28.03 9.52 -1.27
C ILE A 232 27.52 10.82 -0.64
N GLY A 233 26.63 10.70 0.35
CA GLY A 233 25.95 11.82 0.99
C GLY A 233 24.72 12.29 0.21
N LEU A 234 23.69 12.72 0.94
CA LEU A 234 22.37 13.04 0.38
C LEU A 234 22.40 14.13 -0.71
N SER A 235 23.20 15.19 -0.52
CA SER A 235 23.31 16.26 -1.52
C SER A 235 23.88 15.76 -2.86
N ASN A 236 24.83 14.82 -2.82
CA ASN A 236 25.39 14.24 -4.03
C ASN A 236 24.44 13.23 -4.68
N ILE A 237 23.63 12.51 -3.90
CA ILE A 237 22.56 11.66 -4.43
C ILE A 237 21.56 12.48 -5.25
N CYS A 238 21.09 13.62 -4.73
CA CYS A 238 20.24 14.55 -5.49
C CYS A 238 20.93 15.05 -6.76
N LYS A 239 22.20 15.49 -6.68
CA LYS A 239 22.97 15.96 -7.84
C LYS A 239 23.15 14.90 -8.92
N MET A 240 23.36 13.64 -8.54
CA MET A 240 23.51 12.52 -9.48
C MET A 240 22.24 12.23 -10.28
N LEU A 241 21.07 12.64 -9.77
CA LEU A 241 19.79 12.44 -10.43
C LEU A 241 19.41 13.58 -11.38
N GLN A 242 19.98 14.79 -11.19
CA GLN A 242 19.68 15.97 -12.00
C GLN A 242 19.77 15.80 -13.53
N PRO A 243 20.66 14.94 -14.10
CA PRO A 243 20.68 14.70 -15.54
C PRO A 243 19.49 13.91 -16.09
N PHE A 244 18.61 13.38 -15.23
CA PHE A 244 17.46 12.57 -15.61
C PHE A 244 16.17 13.36 -15.42
N ASP A 245 15.27 13.34 -16.40
CA ASP A 245 13.94 13.97 -16.26
C ASP A 245 13.03 13.23 -15.26
N ASP A 246 13.35 11.97 -14.97
CA ASP A 246 12.57 11.09 -14.11
C ASP A 246 13.13 11.03 -12.68
N HIS A 247 12.48 11.74 -11.76
CA HIS A 247 12.86 11.76 -10.36
C HIS A 247 12.08 10.77 -9.48
N TYR A 248 11.29 9.88 -10.10
CA TYR A 248 10.45 8.93 -9.36
C TYR A 248 11.28 7.98 -8.50
N ALA A 249 10.82 7.77 -7.27
CA ALA A 249 11.40 6.83 -6.33
C ALA A 249 10.34 6.10 -5.49
N GLU A 250 10.73 4.95 -4.94
CA GLU A 250 9.92 4.17 -4.03
C GLU A 250 10.65 3.99 -2.70
N ALA A 251 9.97 4.35 -1.60
CA ALA A 251 10.36 4.01 -0.24
C ALA A 251 9.80 2.63 0.12
N ILE A 252 10.68 1.66 0.33
CA ILE A 252 10.33 0.24 0.50
C ILE A 252 10.71 -0.21 1.91
N SER A 253 9.79 -0.90 2.58
CA SER A 253 10.06 -1.63 3.82
C SER A 253 9.73 -3.11 3.63
N ILE A 254 10.65 -3.99 4.02
CA ILE A 254 10.49 -5.44 3.97
C ILE A 254 10.60 -6.00 5.38
N ILE A 255 9.57 -6.71 5.81
CA ILE A 255 9.60 -7.61 6.96
C ILE A 255 9.88 -9.00 6.44
N ALA A 256 10.94 -9.66 6.93
CA ALA A 256 11.16 -11.07 6.68
C ALA A 256 11.01 -11.84 7.97
N PHE A 257 10.20 -12.91 7.94
CA PHE A 257 9.85 -13.75 9.07
C PHE A 257 10.22 -15.20 8.79
N THR A 258 10.68 -15.90 9.83
CA THR A 258 10.81 -17.35 9.82
C THR A 258 10.60 -17.97 11.19
N ASP A 259 9.97 -19.14 11.22
CA ASP A 259 9.86 -20.04 12.38
C ASP A 259 10.77 -21.27 12.26
N GLY A 260 11.58 -21.34 11.20
CA GLY A 260 12.44 -22.48 10.85
C GLY A 260 11.86 -23.45 9.83
N TYR A 261 10.54 -23.46 9.65
CA TYR A 261 9.85 -24.25 8.63
C TYR A 261 9.40 -23.36 7.47
N LEU A 262 8.82 -22.21 7.80
CA LEU A 262 8.40 -21.21 6.85
C LEU A 262 9.42 -20.07 6.80
N LEU A 263 9.68 -19.57 5.60
CA LEU A 263 10.39 -18.32 5.37
C LEU A 263 9.53 -17.46 4.44
N ARG A 264 9.16 -16.26 4.89
CA ARG A 264 8.25 -15.37 4.14
C ARG A 264 8.66 -13.91 4.31
N LYS A 265 8.45 -13.11 3.25
CA LYS A 265 8.61 -11.65 3.24
C LYS A 265 7.28 -10.92 3.07
N PHE A 266 7.15 -9.77 3.71
CA PHE A 266 6.02 -8.84 3.63
C PHE A 266 6.57 -7.48 3.23
N ILE A 267 5.95 -6.84 2.24
CA ILE A 267 6.50 -5.66 1.58
C ILE A 267 5.49 -4.52 1.69
N GLY A 268 5.96 -3.37 2.14
CA GLY A 268 5.25 -2.11 2.02
C GLY A 268 6.02 -1.16 1.13
N VAL A 269 5.30 -0.48 0.26
CA VAL A 269 5.86 0.48 -0.71
C VAL A 269 5.10 1.79 -0.60
N VAL A 270 5.84 2.90 -0.65
CA VAL A 270 5.31 4.25 -0.78
C VAL A 270 5.96 4.90 -2.00
N PRO A 271 5.17 5.30 -3.02
CA PRO A 271 5.69 6.03 -4.16
C PRO A 271 6.01 7.48 -3.77
N GLY A 272 6.94 8.08 -4.50
CA GLY A 272 7.38 9.45 -4.29
C GLY A 272 8.39 9.90 -5.32
N GLU A 273 9.12 10.94 -4.98
CA GLU A 273 10.14 11.55 -5.82
C GLU A 273 11.34 12.03 -4.99
N ILE A 274 12.47 12.22 -5.67
CA ILE A 274 13.69 12.78 -5.11
C ILE A 274 13.77 14.27 -5.48
N PRO A 275 13.94 15.19 -4.51
CA PRO A 275 14.10 16.61 -4.80
C PRO A 275 15.50 16.95 -5.33
N ASP A 276 15.63 18.15 -5.89
CA ASP A 276 16.91 18.70 -6.33
C ASP A 276 17.92 18.90 -5.19
N GLN A 277 17.45 19.11 -3.96
CA GLN A 277 18.27 19.29 -2.77
C GLN A 277 17.62 18.64 -1.55
N PRO A 278 18.42 18.11 -0.60
CA PRO A 278 17.88 17.60 0.66
C PRO A 278 17.22 18.70 1.49
N ARG A 279 16.14 18.36 2.20
CA ARG A 279 15.42 19.27 3.11
C ARG A 279 15.10 18.59 4.44
N GLY A 280 15.07 19.36 5.52
CA GLY A 280 14.80 18.86 6.88
C GLY A 280 15.97 18.17 7.56
N ASP A 281 15.70 17.54 8.71
CA ASP A 281 16.66 16.96 9.66
C ASP A 281 16.37 15.50 10.03
N GLY A 282 15.55 14.83 9.22
CA GLY A 282 15.25 13.42 9.33
C GLY A 282 16.45 12.48 9.18
N TYR A 283 16.25 11.25 9.64
CA TYR A 283 17.28 10.21 9.63
C TYR A 283 17.42 9.53 8.25
N SER A 284 18.58 8.92 8.01
CA SER A 284 18.85 8.14 6.79
C SER A 284 18.60 8.96 5.51
N TRP A 285 17.76 8.49 4.60
CA TRP A 285 17.42 9.14 3.33
C TRP A 285 16.12 9.96 3.40
N ASN A 286 15.54 10.16 4.58
CA ASN A 286 14.27 10.89 4.72
C ASN A 286 14.31 12.30 4.13
N ASN A 287 15.47 12.96 4.19
CA ASN A 287 15.63 14.35 3.71
C ASN A 287 15.61 14.46 2.19
N ILE A 288 15.58 13.35 1.46
CA ILE A 288 15.58 13.33 -0.01
C ILE A 288 14.42 12.54 -0.60
N PHE A 289 13.38 12.24 0.19
CA PHE A 289 12.22 11.52 -0.32
C PHE A 289 10.95 12.31 -0.05
N ILE A 290 10.26 12.72 -1.12
CA ILE A 290 8.96 13.37 -1.07
C ILE A 290 7.91 12.31 -1.42
N PRO A 291 7.04 11.90 -0.48
CA PRO A 291 5.96 10.98 -0.78
C PRO A 291 4.96 11.60 -1.76
N THR A 292 4.40 10.78 -2.67
CA THR A 292 3.38 11.25 -3.62
C THR A 292 2.21 11.92 -2.90
N GLY A 293 1.80 13.09 -3.38
CA GLY A 293 0.72 13.90 -2.79
C GLY A 293 1.19 14.89 -1.71
N PHE A 294 2.49 14.97 -1.45
CA PHE A 294 3.08 15.92 -0.50
C PHE A 294 4.13 16.81 -1.19
N ASN A 295 4.39 17.98 -0.62
CA ASN A 295 5.48 18.89 -1.06
C ASN A 295 6.67 18.90 -0.09
N LYS A 296 6.54 18.19 1.03
CA LYS A 296 7.56 18.06 2.06
C LYS A 296 8.30 16.74 1.88
N THR A 297 9.61 16.75 2.14
CA THR A 297 10.36 15.51 2.32
C THR A 297 9.95 14.84 3.63
N LEU A 298 10.19 13.53 3.78
CA LEU A 298 10.01 12.86 5.08
C LEU A 298 10.86 13.51 6.18
N GLY A 299 11.99 14.15 5.82
CA GLY A 299 12.84 14.89 6.75
C GLY A 299 12.21 16.18 7.28
N GLU A 300 11.15 16.69 6.65
CA GLU A 300 10.41 17.89 7.06
C GLU A 300 9.08 17.54 7.76
N MET A 301 8.76 16.25 7.89
CA MET A 301 7.53 15.75 8.49
C MET A 301 7.74 15.37 9.95
N SER A 302 6.70 15.55 10.76
CA SER A 302 6.63 15.01 12.12
C SER A 302 6.58 13.48 12.12
N ASN A 303 6.92 12.86 13.25
CA ASN A 303 6.83 11.41 13.40
C ASN A 303 5.43 10.86 13.12
N ASP A 304 4.38 11.56 13.56
CA ASP A 304 2.99 11.13 13.33
C ASP A 304 2.61 11.17 11.85
N GLU A 305 3.04 12.21 11.12
CA GLU A 305 2.86 12.30 9.66
C GLU A 305 3.59 11.15 8.95
N ILE A 306 4.84 10.88 9.33
CA ILE A 306 5.63 9.77 8.77
C ILE A 306 4.93 8.43 9.05
N LEU A 307 4.49 8.18 10.28
CA LEU A 307 3.81 6.94 10.67
C LEU A 307 2.52 6.73 9.89
N ALA A 308 1.76 7.79 9.61
CA ALA A 308 0.50 7.71 8.87
C ALA A 308 0.70 7.15 7.44
N ILE A 309 1.78 7.54 6.77
CA ILE A 309 2.05 7.18 5.37
C ILE A 309 3.14 6.11 5.20
N SER A 310 3.76 5.66 6.29
CA SER A 310 4.97 4.83 6.28
C SER A 310 4.83 3.50 5.50
N SER A 311 5.82 3.20 4.66
CA SER A 311 5.97 1.88 4.02
C SER A 311 6.09 0.76 5.06
N ARG A 312 6.69 1.04 6.22
CA ARG A 312 6.80 0.08 7.32
C ARG A 312 5.44 -0.28 7.90
N ARG A 313 4.56 0.70 8.12
CA ARG A 313 3.19 0.44 8.59
C ARG A 313 2.45 -0.48 7.64
N ARG A 314 2.60 -0.27 6.33
CA ARG A 314 2.02 -1.16 5.29
C ARG A 314 2.56 -2.58 5.40
N ALA A 315 3.88 -2.76 5.56
CA ALA A 315 4.49 -4.07 5.74
C ALA A 315 4.03 -4.77 7.03
N ILE A 316 3.91 -4.03 8.14
CA ILE A 316 3.45 -4.53 9.44
C ILE A 316 2.01 -5.05 9.33
N ILE A 317 1.11 -4.29 8.70
CA ILE A 317 -0.29 -4.70 8.54
C ILE A 317 -0.37 -6.07 7.83
N GLU A 318 0.39 -6.26 6.75
CA GLU A 318 0.41 -7.54 6.03
C GLU A 318 1.03 -8.67 6.85
N PHE A 319 2.09 -8.38 7.59
CA PHE A 319 2.72 -9.35 8.49
C PHE A 319 1.74 -9.80 9.59
N MET A 320 1.05 -8.87 10.25
CA MET A 320 0.09 -9.17 11.31
C MET A 320 -1.11 -9.96 10.79
N ARG A 321 -1.64 -9.60 9.62
CA ARG A 321 -2.72 -10.36 8.98
C ARG A 321 -2.32 -11.79 8.67
N PHE A 322 -1.10 -11.98 8.17
CA PHE A 322 -0.55 -13.32 7.96
C PHE A 322 -0.50 -14.10 9.28
N LEU A 323 0.06 -13.50 10.33
CA LEU A 323 0.16 -14.13 11.64
C LEU A 323 -1.22 -14.54 12.17
N SER A 324 -2.20 -13.63 12.17
CA SER A 324 -3.57 -13.94 12.62
C SER A 324 -4.29 -14.98 11.76
N SER A 325 -3.87 -15.20 10.51
CA SER A 325 -4.48 -16.19 9.62
C SER A 325 -3.89 -17.60 9.77
N GLN A 326 -2.64 -17.70 10.23
CA GLN A 326 -1.88 -18.97 10.26
C GLN A 326 -1.54 -19.42 11.69
N TYR A 327 -1.57 -18.50 12.65
CA TYR A 327 -1.19 -18.73 14.05
C TYR A 327 -2.29 -18.18 14.96
N ASP A 328 -2.50 -18.82 16.11
CA ASP A 328 -3.47 -18.36 17.10
C ASP A 328 -2.85 -17.24 17.95
N MET A 329 -3.47 -16.07 17.91
CA MET A 329 -2.94 -14.81 18.46
C MET A 329 -3.51 -14.50 19.85
N SER A 330 -4.00 -15.53 20.58
CA SER A 330 -4.66 -15.41 21.89
C SER A 330 -3.75 -14.91 23.01
#